data_AF-A0A7W0QLG5-F1
#
_entry.id   AF-A0A7W0QLG5-F1
#
_cell.length_a   1.000
_cell.length_b   1.000
_cell.length_c   1.000
_cell.angle_alpha   90.00
_cell.angle_beta   90.00
_cell.angle_gamma   90.00
#
_symmetry.space_group_name_H-M   'P 1'
#
loop_
_entity.id
_entity.type
_entity.pdbx_description
1 polymer ?
#
loop_
_entity_poly.entity_id
_entity_poly.type
_entity_poly.pdbx_seq_one_letter_code
_entity_poly.pdbx_strand_id
1 'polypeptide(L)' 'MRAERLLPNRVYRFYRGGALIGKLRGKPEEDDFFPEDWIGSVTLARNPGRDDPEEGLSRLADGRPLRDAVEADP' A
#
# COMPACT_ATOMS: atom_id res chain seq x y z
N MET A 1 -18.03 -17.00 1.03
CA MET A 1 -17.07 -15.88 1.00
C MET A 1 -16.26 -15.89 2.29
N ARG A 2 -14.94 -15.93 2.18
CA ARG A 2 -14.02 -15.75 3.31
C ARG A 2 -13.39 -14.37 3.16
N ALA A 3 -13.33 -13.60 4.24
CA ALA A 3 -12.62 -12.34 4.23
C ALA A 3 -11.11 -12.60 4.27
N GLU A 4 -10.36 -11.90 3.42
CA GLU A 4 -8.89 -11.91 3.40
C GLU A 4 -8.34 -10.65 4.08
N ARG A 5 -7.24 -10.80 4.81
CA ARG A 5 -6.57 -9.67 5.47
C ARG A 5 -5.51 -9.08 4.55
N LEU A 6 -5.56 -7.76 4.37
CA LEU A 6 -4.52 -6.99 3.69
C LEU A 6 -3.54 -6.35 4.67
N LEU A 7 -2.27 -6.33 4.30
CA LEU A 7 -1.22 -5.59 4.99
C LEU A 7 -1.32 -4.09 4.66
N PRO A 8 -0.84 -3.18 5.54
CA PRO A 8 -0.71 -1.76 5.23
C PRO A 8 0.15 -1.53 3.97
N ASN A 9 -0.20 -0.55 3.17
CA ASN A 9 0.41 -0.31 1.86
C ASN A 9 0.62 1.20 1.64
N ARG A 10 1.55 1.75 2.43
CA ARG A 10 1.95 3.15 2.36
C ARG A 10 2.80 3.37 1.12
N VAL A 11 2.48 4.37 0.30
CA VAL A 11 3.10 4.57 -1.02
C VAL A 11 3.78 5.92 -1.13
N TYR A 12 4.96 5.94 -1.77
CA TYR A 12 5.73 7.17 -1.91
C TYR A 12 5.01 8.19 -2.79
N ARG A 13 5.09 9.46 -2.42
CA ARG A 13 4.72 10.60 -3.26
C ARG A 13 5.74 11.73 -3.13
N PHE A 14 5.74 12.62 -4.12
CA PHE A 14 6.59 13.82 -4.09
C PHE A 14 6.18 14.83 -3.01
N TYR A 15 4.94 14.73 -2.51
CA TYR A 15 4.41 15.61 -1.47
C TYR A 15 4.44 14.92 -0.11
N ARG A 16 4.63 15.72 0.95
CA ARG A 16 4.67 15.22 2.32
C ARG A 16 3.27 15.10 2.93
N GLY A 17 3.11 14.16 3.84
CA GLY A 17 1.89 13.96 4.62
C GLY A 17 1.91 12.61 5.33
N GLY A 18 0.80 12.23 5.95
CA GLY A 18 0.65 10.90 6.53
C GLY A 18 0.45 10.83 8.03
N ALA A 19 0.63 11.93 8.76
CA ALA A 19 0.56 11.92 10.22
C ALA A 19 -0.76 11.34 10.76
N LEU A 20 -1.88 11.72 10.16
CA LEU A 20 -3.21 11.21 10.56
C LEU A 20 -3.44 9.74 10.20
N ILE A 21 -2.76 9.22 9.16
CA ILE A 21 -2.79 7.78 8.85
C ILE A 21 -1.93 7.02 9.88
N GLY A 22 -0.78 7.58 10.27
CA GLY A 22 0.00 7.09 11.40
C GLY A 22 -0.86 6.96 12.65
N LYS A 23 -1.54 8.04 13.05
CA LYS A 23 -2.49 8.06 14.17
C LYS A 23 -3.55 6.96 14.06
N LEU A 24 -4.22 6.87 12.91
CA LEU A 24 -5.26 5.87 12.64
C LEU A 24 -4.74 4.43 12.82
N ARG A 25 -3.48 4.18 12.45
CA ARG A 25 -2.84 2.86 12.53
C ARG A 25 -2.16 2.59 13.87
N GLY A 26 -2.28 3.49 14.86
CA GLY A 26 -1.56 3.38 16.14
C GLY A 26 -0.03 3.50 15.99
N LYS A 27 0.42 4.24 14.97
CA LYS A 27 1.82 4.57 14.68
C LYS A 27 2.07 6.06 14.98
N PRO A 28 3.34 6.52 15.03
CA PRO A 28 3.64 7.93 15.23
C PRO A 28 2.93 8.86 14.24
N GLU A 29 2.54 10.03 14.71
CA GLU A 29 1.99 11.12 13.87
C GLU A 29 3.15 11.84 13.18
N GLU A 30 3.59 11.33 12.04
CA GLU A 30 4.69 11.88 11.26
C GLU A 30 4.27 12.12 9.80
N ASP A 31 4.61 13.30 9.29
CA ASP A 31 4.52 13.59 7.86
C ASP A 31 5.83 13.24 7.18
N ASP A 32 5.78 12.27 6.27
CA ASP A 32 6.90 11.78 5.48
C ASP A 32 6.54 11.81 3.99
N PHE A 33 7.35 11.15 3.16
CA PHE A 33 7.07 11.02 1.72
C PHE A 33 6.18 9.83 1.38
N PHE A 34 5.53 9.19 2.35
CA PHE A 34 4.59 8.09 2.14
C PHE A 34 3.16 8.50 2.53
N PRO A 35 2.59 9.60 2.00
CA PRO A 35 1.40 10.23 2.57
C PRO A 35 0.12 9.41 2.38
N GLU A 36 0.05 8.48 1.44
CA GLU A 36 -1.15 7.70 1.11
C GLU A 36 -1.04 6.26 1.64
N ASP A 37 -2.17 5.58 1.88
CA ASP A 37 -2.26 4.13 2.20
C ASP A 37 -3.27 3.48 1.23
N TRP A 38 -2.79 2.66 0.31
CA TRP A 38 -3.58 2.11 -0.80
C TRP A 38 -4.18 0.75 -0.44
N ILE A 39 -5.48 0.72 -0.16
CA ILE A 39 -6.20 -0.48 0.29
C ILE A 39 -6.80 -1.22 -0.91
N GLY A 40 -6.54 -2.53 -1.03
CA GLY A 40 -7.10 -3.36 -2.10
C GLY A 40 -6.51 -3.07 -3.48
N SER A 41 -5.34 -2.44 -3.54
CA SER A 41 -4.74 -2.01 -4.80
C SER A 41 -4.11 -3.17 -5.56
N VAL A 42 -4.48 -3.27 -6.84
CA VAL A 42 -3.81 -4.08 -7.87
C VAL A 42 -3.03 -3.20 -8.87
N THR A 43 -2.88 -1.91 -8.54
CA THR A 43 -2.28 -0.90 -9.41
C THR A 43 -0.86 -0.56 -8.95
N LEU A 44 0.06 -0.47 -9.91
CA LEU A 44 1.44 -0.06 -9.66
C LEU A 44 1.53 1.46 -9.50
N ALA A 45 2.18 1.91 -8.44
CA ALA A 45 2.62 3.28 -8.29
C ALA A 45 3.85 3.51 -9.18
N ARG A 46 3.83 4.58 -9.96
CA ARG A 46 4.95 5.01 -10.80
C ARG A 46 5.36 6.41 -10.40
N ASN A 47 6.53 6.51 -9.78
CA ASN A 47 7.09 7.77 -9.30
C ASN A 47 8.45 7.99 -9.96
N PRO A 48 8.73 9.16 -10.57
CA PRO A 48 10.04 9.47 -11.13
C PRO A 48 11.16 9.27 -10.10
N GLY A 49 12.21 8.53 -10.47
CA GLY A 49 13.36 8.26 -9.61
C GLY A 49 13.15 7.15 -8.57
N ARG A 50 12.07 6.38 -8.68
CA ARG A 50 11.83 5.17 -7.87
C ARG A 50 11.52 3.99 -8.76
N ASP A 51 12.29 2.93 -8.59
CA ASP A 51 12.27 1.74 -9.47
C ASP A 51 11.72 0.50 -8.77
N ASP A 52 10.94 0.66 -7.69
CA ASP A 52 10.30 -0.49 -7.04
C ASP A 52 9.22 -1.07 -7.98
N PRO A 53 9.40 -2.33 -8.44
CA PRO A 53 8.54 -2.93 -9.42
C PRO A 53 7.14 -3.27 -8.88
N GLU A 54 6.96 -3.31 -7.56
CA GLU A 54 5.72 -3.70 -6.88
C GLU A 54 5.13 -2.59 -6.00
N GLU A 55 5.72 -1.38 -6.00
CA GLU A 55 5.20 -0.27 -5.21
C GLU A 55 3.73 0.00 -5.54
N GLY A 56 2.89 0.11 -4.51
CA GLY A 56 1.45 0.32 -4.66
C GLY A 56 0.60 -0.94 -4.68
N LEU A 57 1.16 -2.14 -4.84
CA LEU A 57 0.37 -3.37 -4.73
C LEU A 57 0.04 -3.67 -3.26
N SER A 58 -1.25 -3.86 -2.96
CA SER A 58 -1.65 -4.43 -1.68
C SER A 58 -1.17 -5.87 -1.56
N ARG A 59 -0.83 -6.29 -0.34
CA ARG A 59 -0.41 -7.66 -0.06
C ARG A 59 -1.35 -8.36 0.88
N LEU A 60 -1.58 -9.65 0.64
CA LEU A 60 -2.25 -10.55 1.56
C LEU A 60 -1.38 -10.76 2.82
N ALA A 61 -1.97 -11.32 3.88
CA ALA A 61 -1.26 -11.60 5.12
C ALA A 61 -0.04 -12.54 4.98
N ASP A 62 -0.02 -13.37 3.93
CA ASP A 62 1.11 -14.25 3.58
C ASP A 62 2.17 -13.59 2.68
N GLY A 63 1.99 -12.30 2.35
CA GLY A 63 2.92 -11.49 1.56
C GLY A 63 2.67 -11.52 0.05
N ARG A 64 1.80 -12.39 -0.46
CA ARG A 64 1.46 -12.43 -1.89
C ARG A 64 0.80 -11.12 -2.35
N PRO A 65 1.15 -10.59 -3.54
CA PRO A 65 0.42 -9.46 -4.12
C PRO A 65 -1.05 -9.80 -4.36
N LEU A 66 -1.95 -8.88 -4.00
CA LEU A 66 -3.38 -9.04 -4.22
C LEU A 66 -3.71 -9.20 -5.72
N ARG A 67 -2.96 -8.50 -6.59
CA ARG A 67 -3.10 -8.62 -8.05
C ARG A 67 -3.03 -10.08 -8.49
N ASP A 68 -1.98 -10.78 -8.08
CA ASP A 68 -1.73 -12.16 -8.50
C ASP A 68 -2.81 -13.11 -7.96
N ALA A 69 -3.35 -12.84 -6.77
CA ALA A 69 -4.47 -13.60 -6.22
C ALA A 69 -5.77 -13.39 -6.99
N VAL A 70 -6.07 -12.15 -7.40
CA VAL A 70 -7.24 -11.82 -8.23
C VAL A 70 -7.10 -12.39 -9.65
N GLU A 71 -5.90 -12.37 -10.23
CA GLU A 71 -5.65 -12.96 -11.56
C GLU A 71 -5.83 -14.48 -11.57
N ALA A 72 -5.51 -15.16 -10.47
CA ALA A 72 -5.67 -16.60 -10.34
C ALA A 72 -7.13 -17.06 -10.16
N ASP A 73 -8.00 -16.20 -9.60
CA ASP A 73 -9.42 -16.47 -9.33
C ASP A 73 -10.25 -15.17 -9.37
N PRO A 74 -10.61 -14.66 -10.57
CA PRO A 74 -11.27 -13.36 -10.76
C PRO A 74 -12.78 -13.35 -10.44
#